data_AF-A0A4W6CX32-F1
#
_entry.id   AF-A0A4W6CX32-F1
#
_cell.length_a   1.000
_cell.length_b   1.000
_cell.length_c   1.000
_cell.angle_alpha   90.00
_cell.angle_beta   90.00
_cell.angle_gamma   90.00
#
_symmetry.space_group_name_H-M   'P 1'
#
loop_
_entity.id
_entity.type
_entity.pdbx_description
1 polymer ?
#
loop_
_entity_poly.entity_id
_entity_poly.type
_entity_poly.pdbx_seq_one_letter_code
_entity_poly.pdbx_strand_id
1 'polypeptide(L)'
;MTFLNVPVEWLSLGLEWTWMLLFEDVRQGIFYSTLFCFWIIFCGEHLMDQSQRNRLSVYWWQVGLVVFGSSVLLIFDLSDRGVHLTNPFYSVWASEIGTKVSITFIIVAGISVCLYFLSLCRMVHCVFRNIGGKMQQLPTMPEARRRHYKGIIFRFKFLMLVTLTCAAMTVIFFILNQVSIIPLIINMDLNG
;
A
#
# COMPACT_ATOMS: atom_id res chain seq x y z
N MET A 1 -7.62 -8.45 7.18
CA MET A 1 -9.06 -8.23 6.93
C MET A 1 -9.89 -8.36 8.20
N THR A 2 -9.83 -9.48 8.93
CA THR A 2 -10.58 -9.66 10.18
C THR A 2 -10.30 -8.61 11.24
N PHE A 3 -9.04 -8.17 11.38
CA PHE A 3 -8.65 -7.14 12.34
C PHE A 3 -9.20 -5.73 12.02
N LEU A 4 -9.47 -5.42 10.74
CA LEU A 4 -10.02 -4.13 10.28
C LEU A 4 -11.52 -4.00 10.53
N ASN A 5 -12.24 -5.12 10.47
CA ASN A 5 -13.69 -5.17 10.66
C ASN A 5 -14.11 -5.36 12.12
N VAL A 6 -13.18 -5.35 13.07
CA VAL A 6 -13.56 -5.37 14.49
C VAL A 6 -14.16 -4.00 14.81
N PRO A 7 -15.42 -3.93 15.27
CA PRO A 7 -16.12 -2.68 15.58
C PRO A 7 -15.62 -2.08 16.89
N VAL A 8 -14.32 -1.77 16.97
CA VAL A 8 -13.66 -1.18 18.15
C VAL A 8 -14.19 0.24 18.41
N GLU A 9 -14.74 0.88 17.39
CA GLU A 9 -15.34 2.22 17.46
C GLU A 9 -16.59 2.23 18.36
N TRP A 10 -17.28 1.09 18.51
CA TRP A 10 -18.43 0.97 19.42
C TRP A 10 -18.02 1.01 20.89
N LEU A 11 -16.78 0.67 21.23
CA LEU A 11 -16.24 0.85 22.58
C LEU A 11 -16.03 2.33 22.92
N SER A 12 -15.83 3.20 21.93
CA SER A 12 -15.71 4.64 22.13
C SER A 12 -17.04 5.33 22.48
N LEU A 13 -18.19 4.68 22.28
CA LEU A 13 -19.49 5.22 22.70
C LEU A 13 -19.68 5.17 24.23
N GLY A 14 -18.90 4.32 24.94
CA GLY A 14 -18.97 4.18 26.39
C GLY A 14 -17.74 4.71 27.15
N LEU A 15 -16.60 4.89 26.47
CA LEU A 15 -15.35 5.36 27.04
C LEU A 15 -14.72 6.38 26.08
N GLU A 16 -14.49 7.61 26.54
CA GLU A 16 -13.78 8.64 25.77
C GLU A 16 -12.28 8.29 25.68
N TRP A 17 -11.92 7.40 24.77
CA TRP A 17 -10.53 7.00 24.54
C TRP A 17 -9.87 7.87 23.47
N THR A 18 -9.01 8.76 23.91
CA THR A 18 -8.22 9.65 23.04
C THR A 18 -7.31 8.87 22.06
N TRP A 19 -6.89 7.65 22.42
CA TRP A 19 -6.01 6.77 21.61
C TRP A 19 -6.69 6.10 20.40
N MET A 20 -8.01 6.26 20.22
CA MET A 20 -8.74 5.55 19.16
C MET A 20 -8.26 5.91 17.75
N LEU A 21 -7.98 7.19 17.50
CA LEU A 21 -7.47 7.67 16.21
C LEU A 21 -6.13 7.01 15.84
N LEU A 22 -5.21 6.96 16.80
CA LEU A 22 -3.88 6.36 16.61
C LEU A 22 -3.99 4.86 16.33
N PHE A 23 -4.89 4.17 17.03
CA PHE A 23 -5.13 2.75 16.82
C PHE A 23 -5.70 2.45 15.42
N GLU A 24 -6.59 3.31 14.92
CA GLU A 24 -7.14 3.19 13.57
C GLU A 24 -6.06 3.38 12.49
N ASP A 25 -5.19 4.39 12.64
CA ASP A 25 -4.09 4.63 11.70
C ASP A 25 -3.13 3.43 11.65
N VAL A 26 -2.76 2.88 12.82
CA VAL A 26 -1.88 1.69 12.90
C VAL A 26 -2.52 0.48 12.24
N ARG A 27 -3.82 0.26 12.49
CA ARG A 27 -4.59 -0.84 11.89
C ARG A 27 -4.61 -0.74 10.36
N GLN A 28 -4.85 0.47 9.83
CA GLN A 28 -4.85 0.74 8.40
C GLN A 28 -3.43 0.62 7.80
N GLY A 29 -2.40 1.10 8.51
CA GLY A 29 -1.00 0.98 8.10
C GLY A 29 -0.53 -0.48 7.97
N ILE A 30 -0.85 -1.34 8.95
CA ILE A 30 -0.56 -2.77 8.89
C ILE A 30 -1.24 -3.43 7.69
N PHE A 31 -2.49 -3.04 7.42
CA PHE A 31 -3.23 -3.55 6.28
C PHE A 31 -2.57 -3.19 4.94
N TYR A 32 -2.19 -1.93 4.75
CA TYR A 32 -1.50 -1.49 3.54
C TYR A 32 -0.12 -2.16 3.38
N SER A 33 0.65 -2.27 4.45
CA SER A 33 1.94 -2.98 4.44
C SER A 33 1.77 -4.44 4.02
N THR A 34 0.75 -5.13 4.55
CA THR A 34 0.42 -6.51 4.17
C THR A 34 0.02 -6.62 2.69
N LEU A 35 -0.80 -5.69 2.20
CA LEU A 35 -1.23 -5.65 0.81
C LEU A 35 -0.03 -5.43 -0.14
N PHE A 36 0.88 -4.51 0.19
CA PHE A 36 2.09 -4.29 -0.60
C PHE A 36 3.04 -5.49 -0.60
N CYS A 37 3.24 -6.15 0.55
CA CYS A 37 3.98 -7.40 0.63
C CYS A 37 3.33 -8.50 -0.23
N PHE A 38 2.00 -8.63 -0.19
CA PHE A 38 1.25 -9.56 -1.02
C PHE A 38 1.51 -9.34 -2.52
N TRP A 39 1.49 -8.08 -2.99
CA TRP A 39 1.75 -7.77 -4.41
C TRP A 39 3.14 -8.17 -4.87
N ILE A 40 4.18 -7.89 -4.07
CA ILE A 40 5.55 -8.32 -4.41
C ILE A 40 5.64 -9.84 -4.51
N ILE A 41 5.15 -10.56 -3.48
CA ILE A 41 5.25 -12.02 -3.43
C ILE A 41 4.45 -12.64 -4.58
N PHE A 42 3.24 -12.14 -4.83
CA PHE A 42 2.38 -12.62 -5.91
C PHE A 42 2.99 -12.41 -7.30
N CYS A 43 3.54 -11.22 -7.57
CA CYS A 43 4.24 -10.93 -8.83
C CYS A 43 5.55 -11.73 -8.96
N GLY A 44 6.27 -11.95 -7.85
CA GLY A 44 7.52 -12.71 -7.82
C GLY A 44 7.31 -14.19 -8.13
N GLU A 45 6.33 -14.82 -7.49
CA GLU A 45 6.00 -16.23 -7.73
C GLU A 45 5.57 -16.47 -9.18
N HIS A 46 4.76 -15.58 -9.77
CA HIS A 46 4.35 -15.70 -11.18
C HIS A 46 5.50 -15.44 -12.18
N LEU A 47 6.56 -14.74 -11.78
CA LEU A 47 7.76 -14.58 -12.59
C LEU A 47 8.63 -15.86 -12.57
N MET A 48 8.70 -16.53 -11.42
CA MET A 48 9.66 -17.60 -11.14
C MET A 48 9.20 -19.01 -11.54
N ASP A 49 7.94 -19.20 -11.97
CA ASP A 49 7.37 -20.50 -12.39
C ASP A 49 8.13 -21.18 -13.54
N GLN A 50 9.12 -20.50 -14.15
CA GLN A 50 9.97 -21.01 -15.22
C GLN A 50 11.42 -21.34 -14.83
N SER A 51 12.01 -20.83 -13.73
CA SER A 51 13.49 -20.83 -13.61
C SER A 51 14.13 -21.37 -12.33
N GLN A 52 13.41 -21.58 -11.22
CA GLN A 52 13.83 -22.37 -10.04
C GLN A 52 12.92 -21.93 -8.89
N ARG A 53 12.04 -22.84 -8.45
CA ARG A 53 11.35 -22.69 -7.17
C ARG A 53 12.41 -22.60 -6.08
N ASN A 54 12.18 -21.74 -5.09
CA ASN A 54 12.85 -21.75 -3.78
C ASN A 54 13.97 -20.74 -3.50
N ARG A 55 13.88 -19.51 -4.00
CA ARG A 55 14.60 -18.37 -3.39
C ARG A 55 13.65 -17.25 -2.95
N LEU A 56 12.78 -17.54 -1.97
CA LEU A 56 12.14 -16.52 -1.14
C LEU A 56 13.17 -15.48 -0.61
N SER A 57 14.41 -15.92 -0.40
CA SER A 57 15.55 -15.07 -0.04
C SER A 57 15.88 -13.97 -1.05
N VAL A 58 15.54 -14.11 -2.34
CA VAL A 58 15.82 -13.08 -3.37
C VAL A 58 14.90 -11.88 -3.20
N TYR A 59 13.67 -12.09 -2.72
CA TYR A 59 12.68 -11.02 -2.53
C TYR A 59 12.70 -10.43 -1.11
N TRP A 60 13.50 -10.98 -0.20
CA TRP A 60 13.59 -10.51 1.18
C TRP A 60 14.05 -9.05 1.28
N TRP A 61 14.88 -8.59 0.35
CA TRP A 61 15.26 -7.17 0.26
C TRP A 61 14.07 -6.26 -0.08
N GLN A 62 13.22 -6.67 -1.03
CA GLN A 62 12.06 -5.88 -1.46
C GLN A 62 10.98 -5.85 -0.38
N VAL A 63 10.70 -7.00 0.24
CA VAL A 63 9.77 -7.10 1.38
C VAL A 63 10.32 -6.34 2.58
N GLY A 64 11.62 -6.46 2.88
CA GLY A 64 12.30 -5.71 3.93
C GLY A 64 12.18 -4.20 3.74
N LEU A 65 12.25 -3.71 2.50
CA LEU A 65 12.07 -2.29 2.18
C LEU A 65 10.64 -1.78 2.49
N VAL A 66 9.61 -2.60 2.24
CA VAL A 66 8.21 -2.27 2.59
C VAL A 66 8.01 -2.26 4.10
N VAL A 67 8.52 -3.27 4.80
CA VAL A 67 8.42 -3.36 6.27
C VAL A 67 9.19 -2.21 6.93
N PHE A 68 10.37 -1.88 6.40
CA PHE A 68 11.16 -0.75 6.87
C PHE A 68 10.42 0.58 6.66
N GLY A 69 9.92 0.84 5.44
CA GLY A 69 9.17 2.07 5.14
C GLY A 69 7.91 2.22 5.99
N SER A 70 7.16 1.13 6.20
CA SER A 70 5.99 1.14 7.08
C SER A 70 6.33 1.32 8.55
N SER A 71 7.45 0.76 9.03
CA SER A 71 7.93 0.97 10.40
C SER A 71 8.34 2.43 10.64
N VAL A 72 9.00 3.05 9.65
CA VAL A 72 9.39 4.47 9.69
C VAL A 72 8.16 5.39 9.76
N LEU A 73 7.14 5.14 8.93
CA LEU A 73 5.87 5.87 8.97
C LEU A 73 5.13 5.67 10.30
N LEU A 74 5.13 4.45 10.83
CA LEU A 74 4.50 4.16 12.12
C LEU A 74 5.17 4.91 13.27
N ILE A 75 6.50 4.97 13.30
CA ILE A 75 7.24 5.75 14.31
C ILE A 75 6.92 7.25 14.19
N PHE A 76 6.79 7.75 12.96
CA PHE A 76 6.38 9.13 12.70
C PHE A 76 4.96 9.40 13.22
N ASP A 77 3.98 8.56 12.88
CA ASP A 77 2.58 8.70 13.35
C ASP A 77 2.47 8.60 14.88
N LEU A 78 3.25 7.72 15.51
CA LEU A 78 3.36 7.63 16.97
C LEU A 78 3.98 8.89 17.59
N SER A 79 4.94 9.51 16.93
CA SER A 79 5.62 10.71 17.46
C SER A 79 4.75 11.96 17.31
N ASP A 80 4.01 12.08 16.20
CA ASP A 80 3.13 13.22 15.95
C ASP A 80 1.82 13.09 16.75
N ARG A 81 1.07 11.99 16.56
CA ARG A 81 -0.23 11.79 17.22
C ARG A 81 -0.10 11.31 18.66
N GLY A 82 0.97 10.61 19.03
CA GLY A 82 1.17 10.12 20.40
C GLY A 82 1.39 11.24 21.41
N VAL A 83 2.03 12.34 21.01
CA VAL A 83 2.26 13.48 21.92
C VAL A 83 0.99 14.32 22.09
N HIS A 84 0.12 14.38 21.07
CA HIS A 84 -1.21 15.02 21.17
C HIS A 84 -2.09 14.41 22.27
N LEU A 85 -1.87 13.14 22.64
CA LEU A 85 -2.64 12.43 23.68
C LEU A 85 -2.32 12.93 25.09
N THR A 86 -1.11 13.47 25.28
CA THR A 86 -0.70 14.07 26.56
C THR A 86 -0.91 15.58 26.56
N ASN A 87 -0.71 16.25 25.42
CA ASN A 87 -0.90 17.69 25.28
C ASN A 87 -1.60 18.03 23.95
N PRO A 88 -2.89 18.39 23.95
CA PRO A 88 -3.65 18.65 22.73
C PRO A 88 -3.22 19.91 21.97
N PHE A 89 -2.46 20.82 22.61
CA PHE A 89 -1.92 22.04 22.01
C PHE A 89 -0.46 21.91 21.59
N TYR A 90 0.20 20.78 21.89
CA TYR A 90 1.54 20.55 21.39
C TYR A 90 1.46 20.29 19.90
N SER A 91 2.32 20.92 19.10
CA SER A 91 2.45 20.59 17.69
C SER A 91 3.92 20.32 17.42
N VAL A 92 4.21 19.13 16.90
CA VAL A 92 5.56 18.73 16.45
C VAL A 92 6.15 19.77 15.48
N TRP A 93 5.28 20.44 14.72
CA TRP A 93 5.64 21.43 13.70
C TRP A 93 5.97 22.81 14.27
N ALA A 94 5.66 23.06 15.55
CA ALA A 94 5.98 24.33 16.22
C ALA A 94 7.46 24.41 16.66
N SER A 95 8.13 23.26 16.83
CA SER A 95 9.54 23.20 17.20
C SER A 95 10.43 23.00 15.97
N GLU A 96 11.48 23.81 15.82
CA GLU A 96 12.42 23.66 14.69
C GLU A 96 13.06 22.27 14.61
N ILE A 97 13.33 21.64 15.76
CA ILE A 97 13.93 20.31 15.83
C ILE A 97 12.90 19.25 15.42
N GLY A 98 11.67 19.35 15.94
CA GLY A 98 10.56 18.45 15.62
C GLY A 98 10.20 18.47 14.14
N THR A 99 10.13 19.66 13.53
CA THR A 99 9.87 19.83 12.10
C THR A 99 10.97 19.20 11.24
N LYS A 100 12.25 19.43 11.55
CA LYS A 100 13.38 18.85 10.79
C LYS A 100 13.37 17.32 10.83
N VAL A 101 13.11 16.74 12.00
CA VAL A 101 13.02 15.29 12.18
C VAL A 101 11.83 14.72 11.42
N SER A 102 10.66 15.37 11.50
CA SER A 102 9.42 14.96 10.82
C SER A 102 9.56 14.97 9.30
N ILE A 103 10.11 16.04 8.74
CA ILE A 103 10.38 16.14 7.29
C ILE A 103 11.34 15.04 6.86
N THR A 104 12.36 14.71 7.68
CA THR A 104 13.30 13.63 7.37
C THR A 104 12.60 12.28 7.28
N PHE A 105 11.70 11.96 8.22
CA PHE A 105 10.90 10.72 8.17
C PHE A 105 10.00 10.65 6.94
N ILE A 106 9.32 11.74 6.58
CA ILE A 106 8.47 11.82 5.39
C ILE A 106 9.30 11.59 4.12
N ILE A 107 10.47 12.21 4.00
CA ILE A 107 11.36 12.04 2.84
C ILE A 107 11.84 10.58 2.72
N VAL A 108 12.29 9.98 3.83
CA VAL A 108 12.75 8.58 3.85
C VAL A 108 11.63 7.63 3.46
N ALA A 109 10.43 7.82 4.00
CA ALA A 109 9.25 7.06 3.64
C ALA A 109 8.90 7.22 2.15
N GLY A 110 8.92 8.45 1.62
CA GLY A 110 8.68 8.74 0.21
C GLY A 110 9.67 8.02 -0.71
N ILE A 111 10.96 8.05 -0.40
CA ILE A 111 12.00 7.33 -1.16
C ILE A 111 11.72 5.82 -1.14
N SER A 112 11.34 5.26 0.02
CA SER A 112 11.01 3.83 0.14
C SER A 112 9.80 3.44 -0.73
N VAL A 113 8.74 4.24 -0.74
CA VAL A 113 7.54 3.99 -1.57
C VAL A 113 7.87 4.11 -3.05
N CYS A 114 8.70 5.08 -3.45
CA CYS A 114 9.17 5.22 -4.83
C CYS A 114 9.98 4.01 -5.29
N LEU A 115 10.93 3.54 -4.49
CA LEU A 115 11.73 2.35 -4.78
C LEU A 115 10.85 1.09 -4.88
N TYR A 116 9.89 0.95 -3.97
CA TYR A 116 8.89 -0.11 -4.02
C TYR A 116 8.10 -0.08 -5.34
N PHE A 117 7.56 1.07 -5.72
CA PHE A 117 6.74 1.22 -6.93
C PHE A 117 7.54 0.89 -8.20
N LEU A 118 8.77 1.39 -8.32
CA LEU A 118 9.65 1.07 -9.45
C LEU A 118 9.97 -0.42 -9.54
N SER A 119 10.22 -1.06 -8.39
CA SER A 119 10.46 -2.51 -8.31
C SER A 119 9.24 -3.30 -8.76
N LEU A 120 8.05 -2.94 -8.27
CA LEU A 120 6.79 -3.59 -8.64
C LEU A 120 6.51 -3.44 -10.14
N CYS A 121 6.63 -2.23 -10.69
CA CYS A 121 6.46 -1.96 -12.12
C CYS A 121 7.42 -2.79 -12.99
N ARG A 122 8.70 -2.92 -12.58
CA ARG A 122 9.66 -3.78 -13.29
C ARG A 122 9.24 -5.25 -13.27
N MET A 123 8.82 -5.77 -12.11
CA MET A 123 8.38 -7.17 -11.99
C MET A 123 7.15 -7.44 -12.83
N VAL A 124 6.15 -6.57 -12.77
CA VAL A 124 4.93 -6.66 -13.59
C VAL A 124 5.26 -6.64 -15.08
N HIS A 125 6.10 -5.71 -15.53
CA HIS A 125 6.52 -5.64 -16.93
C HIS A 125 7.28 -6.90 -17.36
N CYS A 126 8.15 -7.43 -16.51
CA CYS A 126 8.86 -8.68 -16.76
C CYS A 126 7.90 -9.87 -16.90
N VAL A 127 6.90 -9.97 -16.01
CA VAL A 127 5.85 -11.02 -16.07
C VAL A 127 5.06 -10.91 -17.38
N PHE A 128 4.66 -9.70 -17.79
CA PHE A 128 3.96 -9.51 -19.07
C PHE A 128 4.81 -9.93 -20.27
N ARG A 129 6.10 -9.57 -20.29
CA ARG A 129 7.03 -10.01 -21.35
C ARG A 129 7.21 -11.53 -21.37
N ASN A 130 7.36 -12.17 -20.21
CA ASN A 130 7.54 -13.61 -20.10
C ASN A 130 6.28 -14.36 -20.57
N ILE A 131 5.10 -13.92 -20.15
CA ILE A 131 3.82 -14.47 -20.62
C ILE A 131 3.68 -14.28 -22.13
N GLY A 132 4.01 -13.10 -22.66
CA GLY A 132 3.98 -12.82 -24.09
C GLY A 132 4.86 -13.77 -24.91
N GLY A 133 6.10 -13.99 -24.48
CA GLY A 133 7.03 -14.93 -25.12
C GLY A 133 6.56 -16.39 -25.03
N LYS A 134 6.00 -16.81 -23.89
CA LYS A 134 5.45 -18.16 -23.73
C LYS A 134 4.17 -18.37 -24.52
N MET A 135 3.35 -17.33 -24.73
CA MET A 135 2.15 -17.41 -25.55
C MET A 135 2.46 -17.73 -27.02
N GLN A 136 3.61 -17.30 -27.54
CA GLN A 136 4.07 -17.65 -28.89
C GLN A 136 4.49 -19.13 -29.01
N GLN A 137 4.92 -19.75 -27.91
CA GLN A 137 5.30 -21.16 -27.82
C GLN A 137 4.14 -22.08 -27.40
N LEU A 138 2.98 -21.53 -27.05
CA LEU A 138 1.79 -22.29 -26.65
C LEU A 138 1.20 -23.22 -27.74
N PRO A 139 1.29 -22.97 -29.06
CA PRO A 139 0.73 -23.87 -30.07
C PRO A 139 1.48 -25.19 -30.20
N THR A 140 2.73 -25.28 -29.74
CA THR A 140 3.56 -26.50 -29.83
C THR A 140 3.45 -27.40 -28.59
N MET A 141 2.65 -27.01 -27.57
CA MET A 141 2.52 -27.75 -26.32
C MET A 141 1.30 -28.70 -26.29
N PRO A 142 1.37 -29.82 -25.54
CA PRO A 142 0.24 -30.72 -25.34
C PRO A 142 -0.99 -30.02 -24.75
N GLU A 143 -2.19 -30.38 -25.21
CA GLU A 143 -3.44 -29.68 -24.89
C GLU A 143 -3.73 -29.56 -23.38
N ALA A 144 -3.43 -30.61 -22.61
CA ALA A 144 -3.64 -30.63 -21.16
C ALA A 144 -2.77 -29.58 -20.43
N ARG A 145 -1.50 -29.45 -20.84
CA ARG A 145 -0.55 -28.47 -20.30
C ARG A 145 -0.93 -27.05 -20.73
N ARG A 146 -1.37 -26.89 -21.98
CA ARG A 146 -1.84 -25.61 -22.53
C ARG A 146 -3.04 -25.04 -21.76
N ARG A 147 -4.04 -25.86 -21.42
CA ARG A 147 -5.21 -25.40 -20.62
C ARG A 147 -4.81 -24.94 -19.22
N HIS A 148 -3.92 -25.68 -18.55
CA HIS A 148 -3.45 -25.34 -17.21
C HIS A 148 -2.73 -23.98 -17.18
N TYR A 149 -1.78 -23.76 -18.10
CA TYR A 149 -1.06 -22.48 -18.23
C TYR A 149 -1.98 -21.31 -18.58
N LYS A 150 -2.94 -21.51 -19.50
CA LYS A 150 -3.95 -20.49 -19.81
C LYS A 150 -4.78 -20.11 -18.57
N GLY A 151 -5.12 -21.08 -17.73
CA GLY A 151 -5.84 -20.85 -16.46
C GLY A 151 -5.05 -19.99 -15.48
N ILE A 152 -3.75 -20.28 -15.30
CA ILE A 152 -2.87 -19.49 -14.40
C ILE A 152 -2.72 -18.05 -14.90
N ILE A 153 -2.42 -17.88 -16.20
CA ILE A 153 -2.27 -16.55 -16.83
C ILE A 153 -3.57 -15.74 -16.72
N PHE A 154 -4.72 -16.38 -16.94
CA PHE A 154 -6.01 -15.71 -16.83
C PHE A 154 -6.27 -15.22 -15.40
N ARG A 155 -6.02 -16.06 -14.39
CA ARG A 155 -6.19 -15.68 -12.97
C ARG A 155 -5.29 -14.49 -12.60
N PHE A 156 -4.03 -14.51 -13.04
CA PHE A 156 -3.09 -13.40 -12.83
C PHE A 156 -3.60 -12.09 -13.46
N LYS A 157 -3.97 -12.13 -14.75
CA LYS A 157 -4.48 -10.95 -15.46
C LYS A 157 -5.78 -10.42 -14.86
N PHE A 158 -6.67 -11.31 -14.44
CA PHE A 158 -7.92 -10.95 -13.77
C PHE A 158 -7.65 -10.23 -12.44
N LEU A 159 -6.81 -10.80 -11.57
CA LEU A 159 -6.48 -10.19 -10.28
C LEU A 159 -5.81 -8.82 -10.45
N MET A 160 -4.89 -8.70 -11.41
CA MET A 160 -4.21 -7.45 -11.71
C MET A 160 -5.16 -6.38 -12.24
N LEU A 161 -6.08 -6.74 -13.14
CA LEU A 161 -7.07 -5.82 -13.69
C LEU A 161 -8.01 -5.31 -12.59
N VAL A 162 -8.57 -6.22 -11.78
CA VAL A 162 -9.45 -5.85 -10.66
C VAL A 162 -8.74 -4.88 -9.72
N THR A 163 -7.46 -5.12 -9.44
CA THR A 163 -6.71 -4.26 -8.51
C THR A 163 -6.39 -2.90 -9.11
N LEU A 164 -6.02 -2.85 -10.38
CA LEU A 164 -5.80 -1.58 -11.07
C LEU A 164 -7.10 -0.77 -11.15
N THR A 165 -8.23 -1.41 -11.44
CA THR A 165 -9.54 -0.75 -11.45
C THR A 165 -9.91 -0.25 -10.05
N CYS A 166 -9.69 -1.05 -9.01
CA CYS A 166 -9.91 -0.64 -7.62
C CYS A 166 -9.04 0.56 -7.21
N ALA A 167 -7.76 0.54 -7.54
CA ALA A 167 -6.83 1.64 -7.29
C ALA A 167 -7.23 2.90 -8.06
N ALA A 168 -7.57 2.77 -9.35
CA ALA A 168 -8.01 3.88 -10.18
C ALA A 168 -9.30 4.52 -9.64
N MET A 169 -10.29 3.70 -9.27
CA MET A 169 -11.52 4.21 -8.64
C MET A 169 -11.21 4.96 -7.36
N THR A 170 -10.38 4.41 -6.48
CA THR A 170 -9.97 5.08 -5.22
C THR A 170 -9.36 6.45 -5.48
N VAL A 171 -8.44 6.57 -6.44
CA VAL A 171 -7.79 7.84 -6.78
C VAL A 171 -8.77 8.82 -7.40
N ILE A 172 -9.64 8.36 -8.30
CA ILE A 172 -10.68 9.20 -8.93
C ILE A 172 -11.62 9.77 -7.85
N PHE A 173 -12.15 8.92 -6.97
CA PHE A 173 -13.02 9.36 -5.89
C PHE A 173 -12.31 10.31 -4.91
N PHE A 174 -11.03 10.05 -4.61
CA PHE A 174 -10.24 10.96 -3.80
C PHE A 174 -10.13 12.35 -4.46
N ILE A 175 -9.78 12.42 -5.74
CA ILE A 175 -9.67 13.69 -6.47
C ILE A 175 -11.03 14.40 -6.53
N LEU A 176 -12.13 13.69 -6.83
CA LEU A 176 -13.47 14.26 -6.87
C LEU A 176 -13.88 14.83 -5.51
N ASN A 177 -13.58 14.14 -4.41
CA ASN A 177 -13.83 14.65 -3.06
C ASN A 177 -13.00 15.91 -2.77
N GLN A 178 -11.71 15.92 -3.09
CA GLN A 178 -10.86 17.11 -2.90
C GLN A 178 -11.38 18.30 -3.72
N VAL A 179 -11.69 18.08 -5.00
CA VAL A 179 -12.22 19.13 -5.89
C VAL A 179 -13.61 19.60 -5.49
N SER A 180 -14.43 18.77 -4.84
CA SER A 180 -15.75 19.18 -4.32
C SER A 180 -15.65 19.95 -3.00
N ILE A 181 -14.66 19.62 -2.16
CA ILE A 181 -14.45 20.24 -0.85
C ILE A 181 -13.78 21.61 -0.97
N ILE A 182 -12.81 21.79 -1.87
CA ILE A 182 -12.10 23.06 -2.11
C ILE A 182 -13.04 24.26 -2.37
N PRO A 183 -14.01 24.20 -3.30
CA PRO A 183 -14.93 25.32 -3.55
C PRO A 183 -15.95 25.55 -2.42
N LEU A 184 -16.19 24.56 -1.56
CA LEU A 184 -17.08 24.68 -0.41
C LEU A 184 -16.38 25.41 0.75
N ILE A 185 -15.10 25.12 0.97
CA ILE A 185 -14.24 25.86 1.94
C ILE A 185 -14.08 27.31 1.48
N ILE A 186 -13.80 27.56 0.20
CA ILE A 186 -13.67 28.92 -0.35
C ILE A 186 -14.97 29.73 -0.18
N ASN A 187 -16.15 29.12 -0.38
CA ASN A 187 -17.43 29.79 -0.18
C ASN A 187 -17.78 30.06 1.30
N MET A 188 -17.24 29.27 2.23
CA MET A 188 -17.41 29.53 3.67
C MET A 188 -16.50 30.65 4.16
N ASP A 189 -15.25 30.75 3.67
CA ASP A 189 -14.32 31.85 4.01
C ASP A 189 -14.72 33.21 3.41
N LEU A 190 -15.49 33.22 2.32
CA LEU A 190 -15.99 34.45 1.67
C LEU A 190 -17.30 34.98 2.29
N ASN A 191 -17.98 34.20 3.13
CA ASN A 191 -19.27 34.55 3.77
C ASN A 191 -19.17 34.70 5.30
N GLY A 192 -17.98 34.65 5.88
CA GLY A 192 -17.70 34.95 7.29
C GLY A 192 -16.97 36.28 7.45
#